data_AF-A0A0F8ZV93-F1
#
_entry.id   AF-A0A0F8ZV93-F1
#
_cell.length_a   1.000
_cell.length_b   1.000
_cell.length_c   1.000
_cell.angle_alpha   90.00
_cell.angle_beta   90.00
_cell.angle_gamma   90.00
#
_symmetry.space_group_name_H-M   'P 1'
#
loop_
_entity.id
_entity.type
_entity.pdbx_description
1 polymer ?
#
loop_
_entity_poly.entity_id
_entity_poly.type
_entity_poly.pdbx_seq_one_letter_code
_entity_poly.pdbx_strand_id
1 'polypeptide(L)'
;EEVIVPAGGLIDERMADAIDAAAVQVARIRSPLTCEAEEGVCAMCYGRDLARGTLVNQGEAVGIIAAQSIGEPGTQLTMRTFHIGGVAQGGQQSFQEASQSGKIVFENAMTLENSSGEILVMGRNMKLSIVDESGDERSSHKVGYGTKLFVKDGDTIARGDKLFEWDPYTLPIIAEKAGMTKYVDLVSGIAVKDDTDDATGMTQKIVIDWRAAPKGNELKPEIILVGDDGEPVRNDAGNPVTYPMSVDAVLSVEDQTEIQAGDIIARIPREGAKTKDITGGLPRVAELFEARRPKDHAIIAEIDGYVRFGKDYKNKRRIAIESSDDPDVKVEYMVPKGKHIPVAEGDFVQKGDYIMDGNPAPHDILAIMGVEALAEYMIDEVQDVYRLQGVKINDKHIEVIVRQMLQKWEIQESGDTTLLKGEHVDKQEFDQANEKAISKGGRPAKGEPI
;
A
#
# COMPACT_ATOMS: atom_id res chain seq x y z
N GLU A 1 -21.88 24.05 -15.93
CA GLU A 1 -22.03 22.92 -15.01
C GLU A 1 -23.32 22.19 -15.34
N GLU A 2 -23.21 21.06 -16.03
CA GLU A 2 -24.36 20.20 -16.34
C GLU A 2 -24.38 19.07 -15.32
N VAL A 3 -25.50 18.91 -14.60
CA VAL A 3 -25.65 17.87 -13.58
C VAL A 3 -26.07 16.57 -14.27
N ILE A 4 -25.17 15.60 -14.34
CA ILE A 4 -25.43 14.28 -14.96
C ILE A 4 -26.31 13.43 -14.04
N VAL A 5 -25.96 13.36 -12.75
CA VAL A 5 -26.71 12.63 -11.72
C VAL A 5 -26.95 13.55 -10.51
N PRO A 6 -28.21 13.78 -10.10
CA PRO A 6 -28.49 14.57 -8.91
C PRO A 6 -28.14 13.81 -7.63
N ALA A 7 -27.88 14.54 -6.55
CA ALA A 7 -27.62 13.95 -5.25
C ALA A 7 -28.79 13.05 -4.80
N GLY A 8 -28.48 11.81 -4.39
CA GLY A 8 -29.48 10.81 -4.01
C GLY A 8 -30.17 10.11 -5.19
N GLY A 9 -29.78 10.40 -6.43
CA GLY A 9 -30.21 9.62 -7.59
C GLY A 9 -29.60 8.21 -7.58
N LEU A 10 -30.40 7.20 -7.98
CA LEU A 10 -29.88 5.86 -8.23
C LEU A 10 -29.22 5.84 -9.60
N ILE A 11 -27.95 5.44 -9.66
CA ILE A 11 -27.21 5.33 -10.92
C ILE A 11 -27.71 4.07 -11.65
N ASP A 12 -28.32 4.27 -12.81
CA ASP A 12 -28.67 3.22 -13.76
C ASP A 12 -27.60 3.10 -14.87
N GLU A 13 -27.75 2.11 -15.74
CA GLU A 13 -26.79 1.85 -16.83
C GLU A 13 -26.64 3.05 -17.79
N ARG A 14 -27.72 3.81 -18.04
CA ARG A 14 -27.67 4.97 -18.95
C ARG A 14 -26.93 6.14 -18.31
N MET A 15 -27.16 6.36 -17.02
CA MET A 15 -26.42 7.34 -16.24
C MET A 15 -24.96 6.96 -16.13
N ALA A 16 -24.63 5.67 -15.95
CA ALA A 16 -23.26 5.19 -15.94
C ALA A 16 -22.55 5.46 -17.28
N ASP A 17 -23.19 5.18 -18.41
CA ASP A 17 -22.65 5.50 -19.75
C ASP A 17 -22.43 7.02 -19.92
N ALA A 18 -23.34 7.85 -19.40
CA ALA A 18 -23.21 9.31 -19.43
C ALA A 18 -22.06 9.82 -18.54
N ILE A 19 -21.86 9.21 -17.37
CA ILE A 19 -20.74 9.50 -16.46
C ILE A 19 -19.40 9.17 -17.14
N ASP A 20 -19.32 8.01 -17.81
CA ASP A 20 -18.12 7.57 -18.54
C ASP A 20 -17.82 8.47 -19.75
N ALA A 21 -18.86 8.82 -20.52
CA ALA A 21 -18.74 9.75 -21.65
C ALA A 21 -18.30 11.15 -21.19
N ALA A 22 -18.73 11.59 -20.00
CA ALA A 22 -18.30 12.84 -19.40
C ALA A 22 -16.93 12.77 -18.70
N ALA A 23 -16.30 11.59 -18.64
CA ALA A 23 -15.00 11.34 -18.04
C ALA A 23 -14.89 11.83 -16.58
N VAL A 24 -15.94 11.65 -15.79
CA VAL A 24 -15.94 11.99 -14.35
C VAL A 24 -14.94 11.11 -13.61
N GLN A 25 -13.95 11.72 -12.96
CA GLN A 25 -12.85 10.99 -12.30
C GLN A 25 -13.21 10.48 -10.90
N VAL A 26 -13.94 11.30 -10.13
CA VAL A 26 -14.28 11.00 -8.74
C VAL A 26 -15.74 11.37 -8.51
N ALA A 27 -16.48 10.48 -7.87
CA ALA A 27 -17.84 10.72 -7.43
C ALA A 27 -18.01 10.28 -5.97
N ARG A 28 -18.72 11.08 -5.18
CA ARG A 28 -19.12 10.68 -3.83
C ARG A 28 -20.37 9.81 -3.93
N ILE A 29 -20.26 8.58 -3.46
CA ILE A 29 -21.36 7.63 -3.37
C ILE A 29 -21.77 7.41 -1.92
N ARG A 30 -22.99 6.91 -1.71
CA ARG A 30 -23.39 6.40 -0.39
C ARG A 30 -22.85 4.99 -0.22
N SER A 31 -22.47 4.65 1.01
CA SER A 31 -22.00 3.32 1.39
C SER A 31 -22.84 2.78 2.54
N PRO A 32 -23.03 1.44 2.66
CA PRO A 32 -23.51 0.79 3.87
C PRO A 32 -22.67 1.15 5.11
N LEU A 33 -21.37 1.44 4.97
CA LEU A 33 -20.47 1.79 6.07
C LEU A 33 -20.82 3.13 6.72
N THR A 34 -21.18 4.12 5.89
CA THR A 34 -21.52 5.48 6.33
C THR A 34 -22.99 5.63 6.68
N CYS A 35 -23.73 4.53 6.83
CA CYS A 35 -25.17 4.56 7.05
C CYS A 35 -25.48 4.71 8.55
N GLU A 36 -26.22 5.76 8.87
CA GLU A 36 -26.60 6.15 10.24
C GLU A 36 -27.91 5.50 10.72
N ALA A 37 -28.48 4.57 9.94
CA ALA A 37 -29.68 3.85 10.37
C ALA A 37 -29.38 3.05 11.64
N GLU A 38 -30.24 3.23 12.65
CA GLU A 38 -30.14 2.52 13.95
C GLU A 38 -30.12 1.01 13.71
N GLU A 39 -31.19 0.44 13.17
CA GLU A 39 -31.24 -0.98 12.83
C GLU A 39 -31.06 -1.20 11.32
N GLY A 40 -30.04 -1.97 10.96
CA GLY A 40 -29.78 -2.37 9.57
C GLY A 40 -29.18 -1.26 8.70
N VAL A 41 -29.54 -1.27 7.41
CA VAL A 41 -29.02 -0.35 6.38
C VAL A 41 -30.19 0.28 5.64
N CYS A 42 -30.16 1.59 5.43
CA CYS A 42 -31.21 2.25 4.64
C CYS A 42 -31.09 1.89 3.15
N ALA A 43 -32.23 1.90 2.43
CA ALA A 43 -32.28 1.52 1.03
C ALA A 43 -31.36 2.36 0.13
N MET A 44 -31.11 3.62 0.48
CA MET A 44 -30.25 4.52 -0.30
C MET A 44 -28.76 4.24 -0.13
N CYS A 45 -28.35 3.68 1.02
CA CYS A 45 -26.95 3.31 1.26
C CYS A 45 -26.59 1.97 0.64
N TYR A 46 -27.55 1.04 0.53
CA TYR A 46 -27.35 -0.22 -0.18
C TYR A 46 -27.62 -0.10 -1.70
N GLY A 47 -28.58 0.74 -2.07
CA GLY A 47 -28.98 1.03 -3.44
C GLY A 47 -29.75 -0.12 -4.08
N ARG A 48 -29.25 -0.56 -5.23
CA ARG A 48 -29.89 -1.58 -6.08
C ARG A 48 -29.66 -3.00 -5.57
N ASP A 49 -30.71 -3.80 -5.56
CA ASP A 49 -30.64 -5.26 -5.47
C ASP A 49 -30.13 -5.82 -6.80
N LEU A 50 -28.98 -6.50 -6.76
CA LEU A 50 -28.31 -7.03 -7.93
C LEU A 50 -29.03 -8.26 -8.53
N ALA A 51 -29.88 -8.94 -7.77
CA ALA A 51 -30.64 -10.09 -8.26
C ALA A 51 -31.88 -9.66 -9.06
N ARG A 52 -32.57 -8.59 -8.62
CA ARG A 52 -33.79 -8.10 -9.27
C ARG A 52 -33.57 -6.90 -10.18
N GLY A 53 -32.47 -6.18 -10.00
CA GLY A 53 -32.17 -4.98 -10.76
C GLY A 53 -33.04 -3.77 -10.40
N THR A 54 -33.72 -3.78 -9.25
CA THR A 54 -34.50 -2.65 -8.73
C THR A 54 -33.87 -2.10 -7.46
N LEU A 55 -34.37 -0.96 -6.96
CA LEU A 55 -34.04 -0.51 -5.60
C LEU A 55 -34.37 -1.64 -4.60
N VAL A 56 -33.50 -1.84 -3.61
CA VAL A 56 -33.69 -2.86 -2.59
C VAL A 56 -35.00 -2.66 -1.82
N ASN A 57 -35.70 -3.76 -1.52
CA ASN A 57 -36.96 -3.67 -0.80
C ASN A 57 -36.70 -3.48 0.70
N GLN A 58 -37.59 -2.73 1.37
CA GLN A 58 -37.56 -2.67 2.83
C GLN A 58 -37.85 -4.06 3.42
N GLY A 59 -37.06 -4.46 4.41
CA GLY A 59 -37.14 -5.80 5.03
C GLY A 59 -36.26 -6.86 4.36
N GLU A 60 -35.51 -6.51 3.32
CA GLU A 60 -34.57 -7.42 2.67
C GLU A 60 -33.33 -7.67 3.56
N ALA A 61 -32.98 -8.94 3.75
CA ALA A 61 -31.88 -9.35 4.63
C ALA A 61 -30.50 -9.20 3.97
N VAL A 62 -30.11 -7.96 3.69
CA VAL A 62 -28.86 -7.62 2.97
C VAL A 62 -27.60 -8.19 3.63
N GLY A 63 -27.59 -8.38 4.95
CA GLY A 63 -26.49 -9.03 5.67
C GLY A 63 -26.30 -10.50 5.29
N ILE A 64 -27.41 -11.25 5.18
CA ILE A 64 -27.37 -12.65 4.75
C ILE A 64 -26.96 -12.75 3.28
N ILE A 65 -27.50 -11.86 2.43
CA ILE A 65 -27.16 -11.81 1.01
C ILE A 65 -25.67 -11.53 0.82
N ALA A 66 -25.12 -10.55 1.56
CA ALA A 66 -23.69 -10.24 1.54
C ALA A 66 -22.83 -11.44 1.99
N ALA A 67 -23.19 -12.07 3.11
CA ALA A 67 -22.48 -13.24 3.61
C ALA A 67 -22.50 -14.42 2.62
N GLN A 68 -23.63 -14.68 1.97
CA GLN A 68 -23.76 -15.73 0.95
C GLN A 68 -22.97 -15.41 -0.30
N SER A 69 -23.00 -14.15 -0.76
CA SER A 69 -22.30 -13.69 -1.97
C SER A 69 -20.78 -13.79 -1.85
N ILE A 70 -20.25 -13.83 -0.63
CA ILE A 70 -18.82 -14.04 -0.34
C ILE A 70 -18.56 -15.52 -0.02
N GLY A 71 -19.37 -16.12 0.85
CA GLY A 71 -19.17 -17.48 1.35
C GLY A 71 -19.33 -18.57 0.29
N GLU A 72 -20.38 -18.52 -0.54
CA GLU A 72 -20.61 -19.53 -1.58
C GLU A 72 -19.45 -19.56 -2.60
N PRO A 73 -19.05 -18.43 -3.23
CA PRO A 73 -17.88 -18.42 -4.08
C PRO A 73 -16.62 -18.86 -3.33
N GLY A 74 -16.42 -18.42 -2.09
CA GLY A 74 -15.27 -18.83 -1.28
C GLY A 74 -15.13 -20.34 -1.10
N THR A 75 -16.23 -21.04 -0.82
CA THR A 75 -16.24 -22.52 -0.73
C THR A 75 -16.04 -23.20 -2.09
N GLN A 76 -16.47 -22.56 -3.18
CA GLN A 76 -16.23 -23.06 -4.53
C GLN A 76 -14.77 -22.87 -4.96
N LEU A 77 -14.13 -21.76 -4.54
CA LEU A 77 -12.73 -21.48 -4.82
C LEU A 77 -11.84 -22.57 -4.24
N THR A 78 -12.02 -22.92 -2.96
CA THR A 78 -11.21 -23.98 -2.33
C THR A 78 -11.31 -25.32 -3.05
N MET A 79 -12.44 -25.65 -3.68
CA MET A 79 -12.56 -26.86 -4.49
C MET A 79 -11.86 -26.75 -5.87
N ARG A 80 -11.84 -25.57 -6.50
CA ARG A 80 -11.26 -25.35 -7.83
C ARG A 80 -9.74 -25.19 -7.81
N THR A 81 -9.20 -24.51 -6.79
CA THR A 81 -7.78 -24.10 -6.74
C THR A 81 -6.79 -25.29 -6.70
N PHE A 82 -7.14 -26.40 -6.04
CA PHE A 82 -6.24 -27.57 -5.95
C PHE A 82 -5.94 -28.25 -7.29
N HIS A 83 -6.72 -27.96 -8.35
CA HIS A 83 -6.59 -28.64 -9.64
C HIS A 83 -5.83 -27.82 -10.71
N ILE A 84 -5.49 -26.55 -10.43
CA ILE A 84 -4.87 -25.60 -11.40
C ILE A 84 -3.40 -25.31 -11.01
N GLY A 85 -2.76 -26.20 -10.24
CA GLY A 85 -1.41 -26.00 -9.67
C GLY A 85 -0.24 -25.99 -10.64
N GLY A 86 -0.33 -25.33 -11.81
CA GLY A 86 0.75 -25.33 -12.80
C GLY A 86 0.80 -24.19 -13.81
N VAL A 87 -0.14 -23.23 -13.82
CA VAL A 87 -0.09 -22.11 -14.78
C VAL A 87 -0.42 -20.79 -14.08
N ALA A 88 0.59 -20.16 -13.49
CA ALA A 88 0.48 -18.83 -12.91
C ALA A 88 0.54 -17.78 -14.04
N GLN A 89 -0.62 -17.37 -14.55
CA GLN A 89 -0.75 -16.14 -15.34
C GLN A 89 -1.81 -15.24 -14.70
N GLY A 90 -1.44 -14.61 -13.58
CA GLY A 90 -2.16 -13.47 -13.03
C GLY A 90 -1.40 -12.20 -13.38
N GLY A 91 -1.68 -11.60 -14.53
CA GLY A 91 -1.08 -10.33 -14.92
C GLY A 91 -1.69 -9.18 -14.12
N GLN A 92 -0.98 -8.65 -13.13
CA GLN A 92 -1.28 -7.31 -12.61
C GLN A 92 -0.94 -6.27 -13.69
N GLN A 93 -1.77 -5.23 -13.80
CA GLN A 93 -1.40 -4.06 -14.59
C GLN A 93 -0.31 -3.28 -13.84
N SER A 94 0.89 -3.32 -14.40
CA SER A 94 2.10 -2.69 -13.84
C SER A 94 2.35 -1.29 -14.37
N PHE A 95 1.34 -0.65 -14.97
CA PHE A 95 1.50 0.64 -15.64
C PHE A 95 0.25 1.52 -15.49
N GLN A 96 0.47 2.83 -15.57
CA GLN A 96 -0.59 3.83 -15.57
C GLN A 96 -0.62 4.54 -16.93
N GLU A 97 -1.81 4.63 -17.51
CA GLU A 97 -2.08 5.41 -18.71
C GLU A 97 -2.75 6.75 -18.36
N ALA A 98 -2.60 7.72 -19.26
CA ALA A 98 -3.21 9.02 -19.19
C ALA A 98 -4.73 8.91 -19.23
N SER A 99 -5.40 9.35 -18.15
CA SER A 99 -6.86 9.39 -18.10
C SER A 99 -7.43 10.41 -19.08
N GLN A 100 -6.70 11.50 -19.34
CA GLN A 100 -7.10 12.62 -20.19
C GLN A 100 -5.91 13.21 -20.93
N SER A 101 -6.17 13.95 -22.00
CA SER A 101 -5.16 14.77 -22.66
C SER A 101 -4.85 16.01 -21.83
N GLY A 102 -3.58 16.40 -21.78
CA GLY A 102 -3.14 17.59 -21.06
C GLY A 102 -1.63 17.72 -21.08
N LYS A 103 -1.13 18.63 -20.25
CA LYS A 103 0.31 18.85 -20.06
C LYS A 103 0.74 18.19 -18.75
N ILE A 104 1.87 17.51 -18.76
CA ILE A 104 2.47 16.93 -17.56
C ILE A 104 3.16 18.02 -16.74
N VAL A 105 2.93 18.01 -15.44
CA VAL A 105 3.65 18.80 -14.44
C VAL A 105 4.14 17.88 -13.34
N PHE A 106 5.45 17.94 -13.06
CA PHE A 106 6.03 17.24 -11.93
C PHE A 106 6.17 18.15 -10.72
N GLU A 107 5.71 17.68 -9.55
CA GLU A 107 6.03 18.29 -8.25
C GLU A 107 7.02 17.38 -7.51
N ASN A 108 8.03 17.98 -6.87
CA ASN A 108 9.10 17.28 -6.15
C ASN A 108 9.85 16.23 -7.01
N ALA A 109 10.13 16.56 -8.27
CA ALA A 109 10.80 15.68 -9.21
C ALA A 109 12.24 15.40 -8.79
N MET A 110 12.54 14.12 -8.53
CA MET A 110 13.89 13.60 -8.40
C MET A 110 14.00 12.40 -9.33
N THR A 111 14.61 12.59 -10.50
CA THR A 111 14.69 11.57 -11.56
C THR A 111 16.12 11.37 -12.04
N LEU A 112 16.47 10.14 -12.39
CA LEU A 112 17.74 9.78 -13.01
C LEU A 112 17.48 9.05 -14.33
N GLU A 113 18.34 9.28 -15.32
CA GLU A 113 18.31 8.56 -16.60
C GLU A 113 19.37 7.46 -16.57
N ASN A 114 18.99 6.22 -16.85
CA ASN A 114 19.89 5.07 -16.85
C ASN A 114 20.66 4.92 -18.17
N SER A 115 21.58 3.95 -18.21
CA SER A 115 22.39 3.64 -19.41
C SER A 115 21.57 3.26 -20.65
N SER A 116 20.32 2.84 -20.46
CA SER A 116 19.37 2.47 -21.52
C SER A 116 18.46 3.62 -21.96
N GLY A 117 18.64 4.84 -21.41
CA GLY A 117 17.81 6.01 -21.71
C GLY A 117 16.43 5.99 -21.02
N GLU A 118 16.25 5.14 -20.00
CA GLU A 118 15.02 5.08 -19.21
C GLU A 118 15.11 6.05 -18.03
N ILE A 119 14.04 6.80 -17.79
CA ILE A 119 13.96 7.74 -16.67
C ILE A 119 13.34 7.03 -15.47
N LEU A 120 14.07 6.99 -14.36
CA LEU A 120 13.65 6.37 -13.10
C LEU A 120 13.46 7.42 -12.03
N VAL A 121 12.43 7.22 -11.20
CA VAL A 121 12.12 8.09 -10.06
C VAL A 121 12.93 7.69 -8.83
N MET A 122 13.65 8.66 -8.26
CA MET A 122 14.40 8.54 -7.01
C MET A 122 13.65 9.11 -5.81
N GLY A 123 12.67 9.98 -6.04
CA GLY A 123 11.82 10.54 -4.99
C GLY A 123 10.72 9.60 -4.52
N ARG A 124 10.33 9.72 -3.24
CA ARG A 124 9.18 8.98 -2.67
C ARG A 124 7.86 9.76 -2.76
N ASN A 125 7.97 11.08 -2.84
CA ASN A 125 6.84 12.01 -2.80
C ASN A 125 6.72 12.81 -4.10
N MET A 126 7.21 12.25 -5.21
CA MET A 126 7.03 12.85 -6.51
C MET A 126 5.55 12.74 -6.89
N LYS A 127 4.95 13.85 -7.31
CA LYS A 127 3.57 13.88 -7.78
C LYS A 127 3.57 14.23 -9.27
N LEU A 128 2.88 13.43 -10.05
CA LEU A 128 2.68 13.63 -11.48
C LEU A 128 1.25 14.12 -11.69
N SER A 129 1.11 15.37 -12.12
CA SER A 129 -0.16 16.02 -12.38
C SER A 129 -0.37 16.23 -13.88
N ILE A 130 -1.59 15.98 -14.37
CA ILE A 130 -2.02 16.35 -15.71
C ILE A 130 -2.79 17.67 -15.57
N VAL A 131 -2.27 18.75 -16.17
CA VAL A 131 -2.92 20.07 -16.17
C VAL A 131 -3.50 20.37 -17.54
N ASP A 132 -4.59 21.12 -17.58
CA ASP A 132 -5.16 21.61 -18.84
C ASP A 132 -4.48 22.90 -19.34
N GLU A 133 -4.95 23.43 -20.47
CA GLU A 133 -4.45 24.69 -21.05
C GLU A 133 -4.70 25.92 -20.15
N SER A 134 -5.64 25.82 -19.20
CA SER A 134 -5.97 26.89 -18.24
C SER A 134 -5.13 26.80 -16.96
N GLY A 135 -4.36 25.73 -16.78
CA GLY A 135 -3.52 25.48 -15.62
C GLY A 135 -4.25 24.77 -14.46
N ASP A 136 -5.48 24.29 -14.68
CA ASP A 136 -6.22 23.54 -13.68
C ASP A 136 -5.77 22.07 -13.66
N GLU A 137 -5.55 21.52 -12.47
CA GLU A 137 -5.18 20.12 -12.27
C GLU A 137 -6.37 19.21 -12.59
N ARG A 138 -6.21 18.36 -13.61
CA ARG A 138 -7.22 17.39 -14.07
C ARG A 138 -7.08 16.04 -13.40
N SER A 139 -5.85 15.60 -13.19
CA SER A 139 -5.54 14.38 -12.45
C SER A 139 -4.18 14.49 -11.79
N SER A 140 -3.99 13.74 -10.71
CA SER A 140 -2.73 13.67 -9.99
C SER A 140 -2.46 12.24 -9.54
N HIS A 141 -1.21 11.81 -9.67
CA HIS A 141 -0.75 10.50 -9.25
C HIS A 141 0.52 10.65 -8.39
N LYS A 142 0.53 10.05 -7.20
CA LYS A 142 1.76 9.91 -6.38
C LYS A 142 2.62 8.83 -7.04
N VAL A 143 3.85 9.18 -7.40
CA VAL A 143 4.82 8.30 -8.06
C VAL A 143 5.91 7.93 -7.06
N GLY A 144 6.08 6.62 -6.87
CA GLY A 144 7.03 6.07 -5.90
C GLY A 144 8.42 5.84 -6.48
N TYR A 145 9.37 5.62 -5.57
CA TYR A 145 10.75 5.23 -5.89
C TYR A 145 10.81 3.99 -6.78
N GLY A 146 11.70 4.02 -7.78
CA GLY A 146 11.93 2.90 -8.70
C GLY A 146 10.94 2.83 -9.86
N THR A 147 10.00 3.76 -9.96
CA THR A 147 9.05 3.82 -11.08
C THR A 147 9.74 4.34 -12.33
N LYS A 148 9.52 3.68 -13.47
CA LYS A 148 9.97 4.09 -14.79
C LYS A 148 8.97 5.06 -15.42
N LEU A 149 9.45 6.25 -15.78
CA LEU A 149 8.68 7.29 -16.46
C LEU A 149 8.85 7.18 -17.98
N PHE A 150 7.75 7.34 -18.71
CA PHE A 150 7.75 7.45 -20.18
C PHE A 150 7.55 8.89 -20.67
N VAL A 151 7.14 9.79 -19.78
CA VAL A 151 6.85 11.20 -20.05
C VAL A 151 7.83 12.12 -19.34
N LYS A 152 8.08 13.31 -19.90
CA LYS A 152 8.92 14.34 -19.30
C LYS A 152 8.07 15.51 -18.79
N ASP A 153 8.66 16.29 -17.89
CA ASP A 153 8.00 17.49 -17.37
C ASP A 153 7.71 18.48 -18.50
N GLY A 154 6.46 18.91 -18.59
CA GLY A 154 5.96 19.80 -19.62
C GLY A 154 5.55 19.14 -20.94
N ASP A 155 5.64 17.80 -21.07
CA ASP A 155 5.17 17.09 -22.25
C ASP A 155 3.64 17.20 -22.39
N THR A 156 3.18 17.27 -23.64
CA THR A 156 1.74 17.22 -23.97
C THR A 156 1.38 15.78 -24.34
N ILE A 157 0.42 15.22 -23.61
CA ILE A 157 -0.01 13.83 -23.74
C ILE A 157 -1.46 13.75 -24.22
N ALA A 158 -1.80 12.67 -24.91
CA ALA A 158 -3.16 12.29 -25.24
C ALA A 158 -3.71 11.28 -24.22
N ARG A 159 -5.05 11.14 -24.19
CA ARG A 159 -5.69 10.08 -23.41
C ARG A 159 -5.21 8.70 -23.90
N GLY A 160 -4.82 7.83 -22.97
CA GLY A 160 -4.29 6.49 -23.25
C GLY A 160 -2.77 6.42 -23.38
N ASP A 161 -2.05 7.54 -23.38
CA ASP A 161 -0.59 7.50 -23.41
C ASP A 161 -0.04 6.93 -22.09
N LYS A 162 0.94 6.02 -22.19
CA LYS A 162 1.55 5.41 -21.02
C LYS A 162 2.37 6.45 -20.25
N LEU A 163 2.02 6.71 -19.00
CA LEU A 163 2.69 7.69 -18.14
C LEU A 163 3.92 7.09 -17.49
N PHE A 164 3.71 5.99 -16.78
CA PHE A 164 4.74 5.33 -15.98
C PHE A 164 4.45 3.85 -15.76
N GLU A 165 5.49 3.10 -15.42
CA GLU A 165 5.47 1.67 -15.15
C GLU A 165 6.29 1.37 -13.89
N TRP A 166 5.78 0.46 -13.07
CA TRP A 166 6.46 0.00 -11.86
C TRP A 166 6.47 -1.52 -11.81
N ASP A 167 7.51 -2.09 -11.20
CA ASP A 167 7.52 -3.52 -10.91
C ASP A 167 6.69 -3.78 -9.63
N PRO A 168 5.60 -4.57 -9.69
CA PRO A 168 4.79 -4.88 -8.52
C PRO A 168 5.43 -5.94 -7.61
N TYR A 169 6.39 -6.71 -8.13
CA TYR A 169 7.04 -7.82 -7.42
C TYR A 169 8.37 -7.43 -6.79
N THR A 170 9.06 -6.44 -7.35
CA THR A 170 10.38 -6.04 -6.86
C THR A 170 10.52 -4.53 -6.63
N LEU A 171 11.37 -4.19 -5.66
CA LEU A 171 11.86 -2.83 -5.43
C LEU A 171 13.29 -2.74 -5.99
N PRO A 172 13.53 -1.94 -7.04
CA PRO A 172 14.88 -1.79 -7.58
C PRO A 172 15.72 -0.87 -6.70
N ILE A 173 16.96 -1.26 -6.41
CA ILE A 173 17.99 -0.40 -5.81
C ILE A 173 18.73 0.27 -6.96
N ILE A 174 18.63 1.59 -7.05
CA ILE A 174 19.17 2.39 -8.16
C ILE A 174 20.48 3.06 -7.77
N ALA A 175 21.46 3.04 -8.68
CA ALA A 175 22.72 3.75 -8.55
C ALA A 175 22.53 5.27 -8.68
N GLU A 176 23.06 6.04 -7.73
CA GLU A 176 22.98 7.51 -7.73
C GLU A 176 24.14 8.14 -8.53
N LYS A 177 25.26 7.43 -8.63
CA LYS A 177 26.47 7.89 -9.31
C LYS A 177 27.02 6.77 -10.20
N ALA A 178 27.80 7.14 -11.20
CA ALA A 178 28.55 6.18 -12.00
C ALA A 178 29.81 5.70 -11.24
N GLY A 179 30.24 4.48 -11.55
CA GLY A 179 31.46 3.89 -10.98
C GLY A 179 31.52 2.39 -11.22
N MET A 180 32.60 1.76 -10.75
CA MET A 180 32.75 0.31 -10.78
C MET A 180 32.16 -0.29 -9.50
N THR A 181 31.35 -1.33 -9.63
CA THR A 181 30.76 -2.04 -8.49
C THR A 181 31.83 -2.83 -7.75
N LYS A 182 31.78 -2.80 -6.42
CA LYS A 182 32.62 -3.64 -5.58
C LYS A 182 31.81 -4.27 -4.46
N TYR A 183 31.92 -5.58 -4.34
CA TYR A 183 31.27 -6.35 -3.29
C TYR A 183 32.02 -6.23 -1.96
N VAL A 184 31.29 -5.89 -0.90
CA VAL A 184 31.77 -5.88 0.47
C VAL A 184 30.96 -6.89 1.26
N ASP A 185 31.63 -7.85 1.89
CA ASP A 185 31.03 -8.92 2.71
C ASP A 185 29.97 -9.82 2.02
N LEU A 186 29.83 -9.72 0.69
CA LEU A 186 28.98 -10.58 -0.14
C LEU A 186 29.73 -11.86 -0.56
N VAL A 187 30.05 -12.71 0.42
CA VAL A 187 30.78 -13.97 0.19
C VAL A 187 29.84 -15.08 -0.26
N SER A 188 30.13 -15.73 -1.39
CA SER A 188 29.39 -16.89 -1.89
C SER A 188 29.33 -18.04 -0.88
N GLY A 189 28.15 -18.59 -0.64
CA GLY A 189 27.87 -19.64 0.33
C GLY A 189 27.68 -19.17 1.78
N ILE A 190 27.96 -17.90 2.09
CA ILE A 190 27.72 -17.30 3.42
C ILE A 190 26.65 -16.22 3.33
N ALA A 191 26.86 -15.22 2.48
CA ALA A 191 25.95 -14.08 2.29
C ALA A 191 25.21 -14.13 0.96
N VAL A 192 25.75 -14.82 -0.05
CA VAL A 192 25.13 -14.95 -1.38
C VAL A 192 24.99 -16.42 -1.77
N LYS A 193 23.86 -16.77 -2.37
CA LYS A 193 23.60 -18.06 -3.00
C LYS A 193 23.31 -17.84 -4.48
N ASP A 194 23.87 -18.69 -5.33
CA ASP A 194 23.46 -18.78 -6.74
C ASP A 194 22.20 -19.65 -6.82
N ASP A 195 21.11 -19.07 -7.32
CA ASP A 195 19.84 -19.74 -7.54
C ASP A 195 19.59 -19.81 -9.04
N THR A 196 19.41 -21.02 -9.55
CA THR A 196 19.11 -21.21 -10.98
C THR A 196 17.63 -21.48 -11.12
N ASP A 197 16.95 -20.62 -11.86
CA ASP A 197 15.54 -20.79 -12.15
C ASP A 197 15.36 -21.95 -13.15
N ASP A 198 14.65 -23.00 -12.73
CA ASP A 198 14.40 -24.21 -13.50
C ASP A 198 13.61 -23.94 -14.81
N ALA A 199 12.84 -22.85 -14.87
CA ALA A 199 12.03 -22.50 -16.05
C ALA A 199 12.83 -21.73 -17.10
N THR A 200 13.66 -20.77 -16.68
CA THR A 200 14.41 -19.89 -17.60
C THR A 200 15.85 -20.38 -17.82
N GLY A 201 16.37 -21.24 -16.93
CA GLY A 201 17.77 -21.65 -16.91
C GLY A 201 18.75 -20.53 -16.54
N MET A 202 18.24 -19.36 -16.14
CA MET A 202 19.05 -18.22 -15.73
C MET A 202 19.46 -18.38 -14.27
N THR A 203 20.75 -18.17 -14.01
CA THR A 203 21.29 -18.14 -12.64
C THR A 203 21.25 -16.71 -12.12
N GLN A 204 20.64 -16.52 -10.96
CA GLN A 204 20.56 -15.26 -10.24
C GLN A 204 21.28 -15.37 -8.89
N LYS A 205 21.92 -14.29 -8.45
CA LYS A 205 22.58 -14.21 -7.14
C LYS A 205 21.61 -13.65 -6.12
N ILE A 206 21.24 -14.45 -5.12
CA ILE A 206 20.31 -14.07 -4.06
C ILE A 206 21.08 -13.92 -2.75
N VAL A 207 20.85 -12.81 -2.05
CA VAL A 207 21.40 -12.58 -0.71
C VAL A 207 20.64 -13.43 0.30
N ILE A 208 21.35 -14.30 1.01
CA ILE A 208 20.78 -15.18 2.05
C ILE A 208 21.03 -14.58 3.43
N ASP A 209 20.31 -15.05 4.47
CA ASP A 209 20.54 -14.56 5.83
C ASP A 209 21.93 -14.99 6.35
N TRP A 210 22.89 -14.09 6.16
CA TRP A 210 24.27 -14.28 6.56
C TRP A 210 24.42 -14.44 8.08
N ARG A 211 23.47 -13.94 8.89
CA ARG A 211 23.52 -14.04 10.36
C ARG A 211 23.35 -15.47 10.87
N ALA A 212 22.69 -16.32 10.09
CA ALA A 212 22.54 -17.74 10.40
C ALA A 212 23.89 -18.49 10.29
N ALA A 213 24.84 -17.96 9.53
CA ALA A 213 26.13 -18.58 9.31
C ALA A 213 27.13 -18.29 10.46
N PRO A 214 28.04 -19.23 10.78
CA PRO A 214 29.12 -18.99 11.74
C PRO A 214 29.98 -17.78 11.35
N LYS A 215 30.20 -16.84 12.29
CA LYS A 215 30.85 -15.52 12.08
C LYS A 215 30.13 -14.55 11.15
N GLY A 216 28.94 -14.90 10.65
CA GLY A 216 28.19 -14.01 9.77
C GLY A 216 27.66 -12.75 10.46
N ASN A 217 27.49 -12.75 11.79
CA ASN A 217 27.06 -11.54 12.52
C ASN A 217 28.01 -10.34 12.40
N GLU A 218 29.27 -10.56 12.00
CA GLU A 218 30.25 -9.49 11.76
C GLU A 218 30.17 -8.92 10.34
N LEU A 219 29.54 -9.64 9.41
CA LEU A 219 29.41 -9.25 8.02
C LEU A 219 28.37 -8.14 7.84
N LYS A 220 28.70 -7.19 6.97
CA LYS A 220 27.80 -6.15 6.49
C LYS A 220 27.73 -6.20 4.97
N PRO A 221 26.92 -7.10 4.40
CA PRO A 221 26.78 -7.22 2.96
C PRO A 221 26.30 -5.90 2.36
N GLU A 222 27.15 -5.30 1.54
CA GLU A 222 26.86 -4.05 0.84
C GLU A 222 27.60 -4.01 -0.50
N ILE A 223 27.07 -3.23 -1.44
CA ILE A 223 27.72 -2.93 -2.71
C ILE A 223 28.19 -1.49 -2.63
N ILE A 224 29.45 -1.24 -2.93
CA ILE A 224 30.01 0.11 -3.00
C ILE A 224 30.39 0.43 -4.44
N LEU A 225 30.40 1.71 -4.79
CA LEU A 225 30.93 2.18 -6.06
C LEU A 225 32.35 2.67 -5.84
N VAL A 226 33.28 2.23 -6.68
CA VAL A 226 34.67 2.70 -6.70
C VAL A 226 34.95 3.46 -7.99
N GLY A 227 35.72 4.54 -7.89
CA GLY A 227 36.21 5.28 -9.05
C GLY A 227 37.39 4.56 -9.72
N ASP A 228 37.89 5.15 -10.81
CA ASP A 228 39.05 4.63 -11.55
C ASP A 228 40.34 4.56 -10.69
N ASP A 229 40.39 5.35 -9.61
CA ASP A 229 41.46 5.39 -8.63
C ASP A 229 41.37 4.28 -7.56
N GLY A 230 40.29 3.51 -7.57
CA GLY A 230 40.00 2.48 -6.58
C GLY A 230 39.50 3.03 -5.24
N GLU A 231 39.28 4.35 -5.12
CA GLU A 231 38.65 4.95 -3.95
C GLU A 231 37.12 4.88 -4.07
N PRO A 232 36.38 4.75 -2.94
CA PRO A 232 34.93 4.79 -2.98
C PRO A 232 34.42 6.12 -3.53
N VAL A 233 33.52 6.07 -4.51
CA VAL A 233 32.79 7.23 -5.02
C VAL A 233 32.05 7.85 -3.84
N ARG A 234 32.20 9.16 -3.65
CA ARG A 234 31.59 9.89 -2.55
C ARG A 234 30.34 10.63 -3.00
N ASN A 235 29.32 10.64 -2.14
CA ASN A 235 28.13 11.46 -2.30
C ASN A 235 28.46 12.95 -2.05
N ASP A 236 27.47 13.82 -2.24
CA ASP A 236 27.68 15.27 -2.14
C ASP A 236 27.98 15.74 -0.70
N ALA A 237 27.70 14.88 0.28
CA ALA A 237 28.06 15.06 1.70
C ALA A 237 29.45 14.50 2.06
N GLY A 238 30.19 13.96 1.08
CA GLY A 238 31.54 13.40 1.27
C GLY A 238 31.59 11.99 1.86
N ASN A 239 30.44 11.33 2.05
CA ASN A 239 30.36 9.93 2.50
C ASN A 239 30.48 8.97 1.31
N PRO A 240 31.07 7.77 1.48
CA PRO A 240 31.05 6.74 0.43
C PRO A 240 29.62 6.39 0.02
N VAL A 241 29.38 6.24 -1.28
CA VAL A 241 28.10 5.74 -1.81
C VAL A 241 28.08 4.23 -1.56
N THR A 242 27.27 3.81 -0.60
CA THR A 242 27.10 2.40 -0.24
C THR A 242 25.65 1.98 -0.34
N TYR A 243 25.45 0.76 -0.84
CA TYR A 243 24.15 0.13 -1.02
C TYR A 243 24.08 -1.11 -0.11
N PRO A 244 23.54 -0.98 1.11
CA PRO A 244 23.42 -2.11 2.01
C PRO A 244 22.40 -3.11 1.46
N MET A 245 22.76 -4.40 1.45
CA MET A 245 21.89 -5.45 0.93
C MET A 245 20.99 -6.01 2.03
N SER A 246 19.73 -6.29 1.66
CA SER A 246 18.77 -6.99 2.51
C SER A 246 18.75 -8.48 2.19
N VAL A 247 18.22 -9.28 3.12
CA VAL A 247 17.98 -10.71 2.84
C VAL A 247 16.96 -10.81 1.69
N ASP A 248 17.10 -11.82 0.85
CA ASP A 248 16.34 -12.07 -0.37
C ASP A 248 16.59 -11.08 -1.53
N ALA A 249 17.48 -10.10 -1.37
CA ALA A 249 17.84 -9.20 -2.47
C ALA A 249 18.49 -9.98 -3.62
N VAL A 250 17.99 -9.79 -4.83
CA VAL A 250 18.53 -10.37 -6.07
C VAL A 250 19.51 -9.38 -6.68
N LEU A 251 20.79 -9.74 -6.71
CA LEU A 251 21.83 -8.90 -7.28
C LEU A 251 21.67 -8.86 -8.80
N SER A 252 21.62 -7.66 -9.37
CA SER A 252 21.42 -7.43 -10.81
C SER A 252 22.71 -7.08 -11.54
N VAL A 253 23.77 -6.77 -10.80
CA VAL A 253 25.12 -6.48 -11.29
C VAL A 253 26.08 -7.56 -10.80
N GLU A 254 27.25 -7.68 -11.44
CA GLU A 254 28.36 -8.51 -10.92
C GLU A 254 29.40 -7.63 -10.20
N ASP A 255 30.37 -8.26 -9.54
CA ASP A 255 31.52 -7.57 -8.97
C ASP A 255 32.43 -7.03 -10.08
N GLN A 256 33.00 -5.84 -9.91
CA GLN A 256 33.87 -5.17 -10.88
C GLN A 256 33.20 -4.85 -12.23
N THR A 257 31.91 -4.52 -12.20
CA THR A 257 31.18 -4.07 -13.39
C THR A 257 31.06 -2.54 -13.38
N GLU A 258 31.30 -1.90 -14.52
CA GLU A 258 31.07 -0.47 -14.69
C GLU A 258 29.57 -0.19 -14.81
N ILE A 259 29.06 0.74 -14.01
CA ILE A 259 27.65 1.15 -14.02
C ILE A 259 27.51 2.66 -14.15
N GLN A 260 26.39 3.10 -14.70
CA GLN A 260 26.02 4.51 -14.77
C GLN A 260 25.02 4.86 -13.66
N ALA A 261 24.87 6.16 -13.40
CA ALA A 261 23.76 6.62 -12.57
C ALA A 261 22.43 6.20 -13.22
N GLY A 262 21.47 5.77 -12.39
CA GLY A 262 20.19 5.22 -12.87
C GLY A 262 20.19 3.70 -13.09
N ASP A 263 21.35 3.02 -13.14
CA ASP A 263 21.35 1.56 -13.30
C ASP A 263 20.87 0.83 -12.04
N ILE A 264 20.24 -0.33 -12.22
CA ILE A 264 19.70 -1.14 -11.11
C ILE A 264 20.80 -2.06 -10.57
N ILE A 265 21.16 -1.86 -9.31
CA ILE A 265 22.18 -2.63 -8.60
C ILE A 265 21.62 -3.97 -8.11
N ALA A 266 20.43 -3.94 -7.51
CA ALA A 266 19.76 -5.12 -7.00
C ALA A 266 18.24 -4.92 -7.02
N ARG A 267 17.50 -6.02 -6.95
CA ARG A 267 16.04 -6.03 -6.86
C ARG A 267 15.63 -6.74 -5.58
N ILE A 268 14.83 -6.10 -4.76
CA ILE A 268 14.33 -6.69 -3.51
C ILE A 268 12.90 -7.18 -3.76
N PRO A 269 12.62 -8.48 -3.60
CA PRO A 269 11.27 -9.00 -3.68
C PRO A 269 10.36 -8.35 -2.63
N ARG A 270 9.20 -7.84 -3.04
CA ARG A 270 8.20 -7.27 -2.14
C ARG A 270 7.50 -8.38 -1.35
N GLU A 271 7.38 -8.22 -0.04
CA GLU A 271 6.75 -9.24 0.81
C GLU A 271 5.25 -9.36 0.54
N GLY A 272 4.57 -8.24 0.26
CA GLY A 272 3.15 -8.25 -0.09
C GLY A 272 2.84 -9.06 -1.34
N ALA A 273 3.75 -9.09 -2.32
CA ALA A 273 3.56 -9.84 -3.56
C ALA A 273 3.68 -11.36 -3.37
N LYS A 274 4.52 -11.83 -2.44
CA LYS A 274 4.64 -13.27 -2.12
C LYS A 274 3.31 -13.87 -1.60
N THR A 275 2.50 -13.08 -0.90
CA THR A 275 1.22 -13.56 -0.34
C THR A 275 0.04 -13.54 -1.31
N LYS A 276 0.17 -12.91 -2.49
CA LYS A 276 -0.89 -12.87 -3.51
C LYS A 276 -0.92 -14.13 -4.41
N ASP A 277 -0.27 -15.21 -4.01
CA ASP A 277 -0.28 -16.50 -4.72
C ASP A 277 -1.70 -17.11 -4.75
N ILE A 278 -2.09 -17.56 -5.95
CA ILE A 278 -3.39 -18.14 -6.36
C ILE A 278 -3.83 -19.27 -5.41
N THR A 279 -2.87 -19.96 -4.78
CA THR A 279 -3.11 -21.11 -3.90
C THR A 279 -3.59 -20.75 -2.47
N GLY A 280 -3.38 -19.50 -2.02
CA GLY A 280 -3.64 -19.06 -0.65
C GLY A 280 -4.90 -18.19 -0.43
N GLY A 281 -5.71 -17.96 -1.46
CA GLY A 281 -6.75 -16.91 -1.47
C GLY A 281 -7.74 -16.93 -0.31
N LEU A 282 -8.43 -18.04 -0.03
CA LEU A 282 -9.43 -18.08 1.05
C LEU A 282 -8.81 -17.95 2.46
N PRO A 283 -7.67 -18.61 2.79
CA PRO A 283 -6.95 -18.34 4.03
C PRO A 283 -6.67 -16.85 4.25
N ARG A 284 -6.28 -16.12 3.21
CA ARG A 284 -6.02 -14.67 3.30
C ARG A 284 -7.29 -13.89 3.62
N VAL A 285 -8.42 -14.19 2.95
CA VAL A 285 -9.72 -13.57 3.25
C VAL A 285 -10.16 -13.86 4.68
N ALA A 286 -9.94 -15.08 5.17
CA ALA A 286 -10.21 -15.44 6.56
C ALA A 286 -9.31 -14.65 7.54
N GLU A 287 -8.03 -14.51 7.26
CA GLU A 287 -7.11 -13.70 8.08
C GLU A 287 -7.54 -12.23 8.17
N LEU A 288 -8.04 -11.66 7.06
CA LEU A 288 -8.55 -10.29 7.00
C LEU A 288 -9.82 -10.12 7.87
N PHE A 289 -10.80 -11.01 7.74
CA PHE A 289 -12.04 -10.93 8.54
C PHE A 289 -11.86 -11.33 10.01
N GLU A 290 -10.86 -12.15 10.33
CA GLU A 290 -10.44 -12.40 11.71
C GLU A 290 -9.57 -11.26 12.28
N ALA A 291 -9.28 -10.22 11.48
CA ALA A 291 -8.42 -9.10 11.83
C ALA A 291 -7.10 -9.55 12.49
N ARG A 292 -6.51 -10.66 12.03
CA ARG A 292 -5.27 -11.17 12.60
C ARG A 292 -4.10 -10.28 12.22
N ARG A 293 -3.20 -10.02 13.17
CA ARG A 293 -1.92 -9.35 12.89
C ARG A 293 -1.00 -10.32 12.14
N PRO A 294 -0.54 -9.99 10.92
CA PRO A 294 0.45 -10.79 10.22
C PRO A 294 1.76 -10.89 11.02
N LYS A 295 2.49 -12.01 10.86
CA LYS A 295 3.79 -12.22 11.54
C LYS A 295 4.82 -11.18 11.07
N ASP A 296 4.90 -10.99 9.77
CA ASP A 296 5.71 -9.96 9.10
C ASP A 296 4.78 -8.84 8.60
N HIS A 297 4.17 -8.11 9.53
CA HIS A 297 3.29 -6.99 9.18
C HIS A 297 4.11 -5.77 8.80
N ALA A 298 3.61 -5.01 7.83
CA ALA A 298 4.18 -3.70 7.52
C ALA A 298 4.10 -2.76 8.73
N ILE A 299 5.08 -1.87 8.83
CA ILE A 299 5.07 -0.77 9.80
C ILE A 299 4.73 0.49 9.03
N ILE A 300 3.67 1.18 9.46
CA ILE A 300 3.16 2.40 8.85
C ILE A 300 3.51 3.61 9.74
N ALA A 301 3.78 4.75 9.12
CA ALA A 301 4.02 6.01 9.82
C ALA A 301 2.74 6.54 10.51
N GLU A 302 2.81 6.77 11.83
CA GLU A 302 1.74 7.32 12.65
C GLU A 302 1.57 8.83 12.50
N ILE A 303 2.64 9.53 12.13
CA ILE A 303 2.72 10.99 12.03
C ILE A 303 3.46 11.43 10.77
N ASP A 304 3.14 12.62 10.28
CA ASP A 304 3.90 13.31 9.24
C ASP A 304 5.22 13.81 9.82
N GLY A 305 6.35 13.63 9.12
CA GLY A 305 7.63 14.07 9.66
C GLY A 305 8.87 13.59 8.92
N TYR A 306 10.03 13.86 9.51
CA TYR A 306 11.33 13.51 8.97
C TYR A 306 11.89 12.26 9.65
N VAL A 307 12.44 11.34 8.84
CA VAL A 307 13.00 10.08 9.31
C VAL A 307 14.40 10.29 9.92
N ARG A 308 14.62 9.77 11.12
CA ARG A 308 15.92 9.73 11.82
C ARG A 308 16.26 8.32 12.24
N PHE A 309 17.50 7.90 11.96
CA PHE A 309 17.97 6.60 12.43
C PHE A 309 18.57 6.73 13.82
N GLY A 310 17.99 6.00 14.76
CA GLY A 310 18.48 5.94 16.13
C GLY A 310 19.59 4.90 16.31
N LYS A 311 20.12 4.83 17.54
CA LYS A 311 21.07 3.77 17.89
C LYS A 311 20.37 2.40 17.87
N ASP A 312 20.95 1.47 17.12
CA ASP A 312 20.51 0.08 17.08
C ASP A 312 20.34 -0.53 18.47
N TYR A 313 19.29 -1.33 18.63
CA TYR A 313 19.03 -2.08 19.86
C TYR A 313 19.00 -3.58 19.58
N LYS A 314 20.05 -4.28 20.00
CA LYS A 314 20.24 -5.72 19.75
C LYS A 314 20.12 -6.02 18.23
N ASN A 315 19.17 -6.88 17.86
CA ASN A 315 18.88 -7.27 16.49
C ASN A 315 17.80 -6.41 15.81
N LYS A 316 17.45 -5.25 16.38
CA LYS A 316 16.49 -4.30 15.79
C LYS A 316 17.16 -2.96 15.49
N ARG A 317 16.84 -2.37 14.36
CA ARG A 317 17.14 -0.98 14.01
C ARG A 317 16.04 -0.09 14.59
N ARG A 318 16.44 1.06 15.13
CA ARG A 318 15.51 2.06 15.65
C ARG A 318 15.35 3.14 14.60
N ILE A 319 14.11 3.40 14.20
CA ILE A 319 13.75 4.48 13.29
C ILE A 319 12.85 5.41 14.07
N ALA A 320 13.14 6.71 14.08
CA ALA A 320 12.29 7.73 14.66
C ALA A 320 11.73 8.60 13.53
N ILE A 321 10.47 9.00 13.65
CA ILE A 321 9.90 10.07 12.83
C ILE A 321 9.76 11.28 13.75
N GLU A 322 10.43 12.37 13.40
CA GLU A 322 10.30 13.67 14.07
C GLU A 322 9.21 14.48 13.36
N SER A 323 8.19 14.92 14.08
CA SER A 323 7.06 15.64 13.47
C SER A 323 7.51 16.91 12.74
N SER A 324 6.89 17.20 11.60
CA SER A 324 7.12 18.46 10.88
C SER A 324 6.59 19.68 11.61
N ASP A 325 5.56 19.49 12.44
CA ASP A 325 4.82 20.57 13.09
C ASP A 325 5.36 20.88 14.49
N ASP A 326 5.79 19.84 15.22
CA ASP A 326 6.32 19.94 16.58
C ASP A 326 7.59 19.08 16.73
N PRO A 327 8.79 19.70 16.78
CA PRO A 327 10.05 18.98 16.95
C PRO A 327 10.15 18.13 18.22
N ASP A 328 9.36 18.43 19.26
CA ASP A 328 9.36 17.67 20.51
C ASP A 328 8.53 16.37 20.40
N VAL A 329 7.69 16.25 19.37
CA VAL A 329 6.90 15.06 19.08
C VAL A 329 7.67 14.14 18.16
N LYS A 330 8.06 12.98 18.69
CA LYS A 330 8.69 11.91 17.90
C LYS A 330 8.06 10.56 18.19
N VAL A 331 7.94 9.73 17.15
CA VAL A 331 7.46 8.35 17.25
C VAL A 331 8.59 7.41 16.86
N GLU A 332 8.89 6.43 17.72
CA GLU A 332 9.99 5.47 17.51
C GLU A 332 9.46 4.09 17.11
N TYR A 333 9.97 3.55 16.01
CA TYR A 333 9.70 2.23 15.46
C TYR A 333 10.93 1.32 15.62
N MET A 334 10.66 0.02 15.79
CA MET A 334 11.69 -1.00 16.01
C MET A 334 11.63 -2.05 14.90
N VAL A 335 12.47 -1.88 13.88
CA VAL A 335 12.49 -2.74 12.68
C VAL A 335 13.51 -3.86 12.85
N PRO A 336 13.18 -5.14 12.61
CA PRO A 336 14.16 -6.23 12.62
C PRO A 336 15.31 -6.00 11.63
N LYS A 337 16.55 -6.26 12.05
CA LYS A 337 17.73 -6.19 11.16
C LYS A 337 17.62 -7.25 10.06
N GLY A 338 17.85 -6.86 8.82
CA GLY A 338 17.83 -7.75 7.65
C GLY A 338 16.59 -7.58 6.78
N LYS A 339 15.52 -6.97 7.31
CA LYS A 339 14.39 -6.49 6.52
C LYS A 339 14.79 -5.23 5.76
N HIS A 340 14.26 -5.10 4.55
CA HIS A 340 14.44 -3.89 3.77
C HIS A 340 13.61 -2.76 4.36
N ILE A 341 14.28 -1.63 4.60
CA ILE A 341 13.64 -0.39 5.04
C ILE A 341 13.64 0.52 3.82
N PRO A 342 12.48 0.80 3.22
CA PRO A 342 12.43 1.66 2.06
C PRO A 342 12.94 3.07 2.41
N VAL A 343 12.64 3.61 3.59
CA VAL A 343 12.98 5.01 3.94
C VAL A 343 14.46 5.26 4.22
N ALA A 344 14.97 6.42 3.79
CA ALA A 344 16.33 6.90 4.06
C ALA A 344 16.36 7.97 5.18
N GLU A 345 17.54 8.28 5.70
CA GLU A 345 17.70 9.30 6.75
C GLU A 345 17.45 10.70 6.17
N GLY A 346 16.56 11.46 6.81
CA GLY A 346 16.15 12.78 6.35
C GLY A 346 14.97 12.78 5.37
N ASP A 347 14.47 11.61 4.96
CA ASP A 347 13.26 11.53 4.13
C ASP A 347 12.05 12.10 4.88
N PHE A 348 11.22 12.86 4.16
CA PHE A 348 9.90 13.26 4.64
C PHE A 348 8.89 12.15 4.35
N VAL A 349 8.20 11.68 5.39
CA VAL A 349 7.17 10.65 5.32
C VAL A 349 5.85 11.22 5.78
N GLN A 350 4.77 10.82 5.11
CA GLN A 350 3.42 11.16 5.50
C GLN A 350 2.82 10.07 6.38
N LYS A 351 1.86 10.45 7.22
CA LYS A 351 1.02 9.53 7.97
C LYS A 351 0.37 8.55 7.00
N GLY A 352 0.54 7.25 7.25
CA GLY A 352 0.10 6.21 6.33
C GLY A 352 1.21 5.65 5.42
N ASP A 353 2.37 6.31 5.30
CA ASP A 353 3.46 5.79 4.48
C ASP A 353 4.15 4.59 5.14
N TYR A 354 4.61 3.64 4.31
CA TYR A 354 5.27 2.42 4.75
C TYR A 354 6.73 2.69 5.19
N ILE A 355 7.01 2.45 6.47
CA ILE A 355 8.35 2.44 7.06
C ILE A 355 9.02 1.08 6.85
N MET A 356 8.24 0.00 6.85
CA MET A 356 8.69 -1.35 6.52
C MET A 356 7.68 -2.00 5.58
N ASP A 357 8.18 -2.64 4.52
CA ASP A 357 7.35 -3.39 3.58
C ASP A 357 6.69 -4.60 4.26
N GLY A 358 5.54 -5.02 3.74
CA GLY A 358 4.74 -6.12 4.28
C GLY A 358 3.23 -5.86 4.21
N ASN A 359 2.45 -6.82 4.71
CA ASN A 359 1.00 -6.66 4.78
C ASN A 359 0.63 -5.83 6.02
N PRO A 360 -0.01 -4.66 5.88
CA PRO A 360 -0.34 -3.84 7.03
C PRO A 360 -1.39 -4.54 7.91
N ALA A 361 -1.26 -4.36 9.22
CA ALA A 361 -2.23 -4.88 10.16
C ALA A 361 -3.50 -4.01 10.16
N PRO A 362 -4.71 -4.59 10.03
CA PRO A 362 -5.96 -3.83 10.06
C PRO A 362 -6.09 -2.89 11.26
N HIS A 363 -5.67 -3.35 12.43
CA HIS A 363 -5.65 -2.56 13.68
C HIS A 363 -4.81 -1.29 13.58
N ASP A 364 -3.65 -1.38 12.93
CA ASP A 364 -2.74 -0.24 12.82
C ASP A 364 -3.29 0.76 11.78
N ILE A 365 -3.94 0.28 10.70
CA ILE A 365 -4.65 1.15 9.74
C ILE A 365 -5.79 1.89 10.43
N LEU A 366 -6.59 1.20 11.26
CA LEU A 366 -7.71 1.82 11.97
C LEU A 366 -7.25 2.92 12.92
N ALA A 367 -6.23 2.63 13.73
CA ALA A 367 -5.70 3.57 14.72
C ALA A 367 -5.03 4.79 14.07
N ILE A 368 -4.33 4.57 12.95
CA ILE A 368 -3.57 5.62 12.27
C ILE A 368 -4.47 6.36 11.28
N MET A 369 -4.99 5.68 10.28
CA MET A 369 -5.67 6.29 9.13
C MET A 369 -7.19 6.40 9.29
N GLY A 370 -7.77 5.68 10.26
CA GLY A 370 -9.20 5.73 10.57
C GLY A 370 -10.05 4.71 9.81
N VAL A 371 -11.36 4.81 10.02
CA VAL A 371 -12.36 3.85 9.52
C VAL A 371 -12.42 3.79 7.99
N GLU A 372 -12.35 4.95 7.33
CA GLU A 372 -12.49 5.04 5.87
C GLU A 372 -11.34 4.32 5.17
N ALA A 373 -10.09 4.59 5.58
CA ALA A 373 -8.90 3.95 5.04
C ALA A 373 -8.86 2.44 5.35
N LEU A 374 -9.29 2.02 6.54
CA LEU A 374 -9.41 0.60 6.85
C LEU A 374 -10.42 -0.07 5.92
N ALA A 375 -11.58 0.55 5.73
CA ALA A 375 -12.63 -0.02 4.91
C ALA A 375 -12.18 -0.17 3.45
N GLU A 376 -11.56 0.86 2.88
CA GLU A 376 -10.99 0.83 1.54
C GLU A 376 -9.97 -0.31 1.40
N TYR A 377 -9.01 -0.40 2.33
CA TYR A 377 -8.02 -1.48 2.35
C TYR A 377 -8.67 -2.87 2.43
N MET A 378 -9.66 -3.06 3.30
CA MET A 378 -10.34 -4.35 3.46
C MET A 378 -11.15 -4.73 2.21
N ILE A 379 -11.83 -3.76 1.59
CA ILE A 379 -12.58 -3.98 0.36
C ILE A 379 -11.62 -4.39 -0.74
N ASP A 380 -10.55 -3.62 -0.98
CA ASP A 380 -9.59 -3.89 -2.04
C ASP A 380 -8.88 -5.24 -1.88
N GLU A 381 -8.39 -5.56 -0.67
CA GLU A 381 -7.68 -6.83 -0.45
C GLU A 381 -8.59 -8.05 -0.61
N VAL A 382 -9.83 -7.99 -0.10
CA VAL A 382 -10.79 -9.09 -0.29
C VAL A 382 -11.18 -9.19 -1.76
N GLN A 383 -11.43 -8.05 -2.41
CA GLN A 383 -11.86 -7.97 -3.79
C GLN A 383 -10.77 -8.47 -4.75
N ASP A 384 -9.49 -8.16 -4.50
CA ASP A 384 -8.34 -8.66 -5.25
C ASP A 384 -8.30 -10.18 -5.27
N VAL A 385 -8.54 -10.83 -4.13
CA VAL A 385 -8.57 -12.30 -4.05
C VAL A 385 -9.68 -12.88 -4.94
N TYR A 386 -10.89 -12.31 -4.89
CA TYR A 386 -12.00 -12.80 -5.72
C TYR A 386 -11.80 -12.47 -7.20
N ARG A 387 -11.30 -11.28 -7.53
CA ARG A 387 -10.99 -10.85 -8.90
C ARG A 387 -9.92 -11.71 -9.54
N LEU A 388 -8.86 -12.07 -8.80
CA LEU A 388 -7.80 -12.98 -9.27
C LEU A 388 -8.36 -14.34 -9.71
N GLN A 389 -9.44 -14.78 -9.07
CA GLN A 389 -10.13 -16.04 -9.38
C GLN A 389 -11.27 -15.87 -10.39
N GLY A 390 -11.41 -14.68 -10.98
CA GLY A 390 -12.44 -14.36 -11.97
C GLY A 390 -13.85 -14.16 -11.40
N VAL A 391 -14.00 -14.08 -10.07
CA VAL A 391 -15.28 -13.82 -9.42
C VAL A 391 -15.41 -12.32 -9.16
N LYS A 392 -16.39 -11.68 -9.80
CA LYS A 392 -16.70 -10.26 -9.57
C LYS A 392 -17.77 -10.14 -8.49
N ILE A 393 -17.38 -9.68 -7.31
CA ILE A 393 -18.29 -9.33 -6.22
C ILE A 393 -18.47 -7.81 -6.23
N ASN A 394 -19.66 -7.30 -5.87
CA ASN A 394 -19.84 -5.87 -5.70
C ASN A 394 -19.43 -5.45 -4.28
N ASP A 395 -18.69 -4.34 -4.19
CA ASP A 395 -18.07 -3.85 -2.95
C ASP A 395 -19.08 -3.68 -1.80
N LYS A 396 -20.36 -3.37 -2.11
CA LYS A 396 -21.44 -3.25 -1.13
C LYS A 396 -21.58 -4.47 -0.21
N HIS A 397 -21.25 -5.67 -0.69
CA HIS A 397 -21.33 -6.88 0.12
C HIS A 397 -20.19 -6.94 1.13
N ILE A 398 -18.98 -6.54 0.75
CA ILE A 398 -17.83 -6.49 1.64
C ILE A 398 -18.03 -5.36 2.67
N GLU A 399 -18.51 -4.20 2.23
CA GLU A 399 -18.86 -3.06 3.09
C GLU A 399 -19.85 -3.44 4.20
N VAL A 400 -20.86 -4.26 3.91
CA VAL A 400 -21.80 -4.75 4.92
C VAL A 400 -21.12 -5.59 5.99
N ILE A 401 -20.12 -6.40 5.62
CA ILE A 401 -19.35 -7.21 6.60
C ILE A 401 -18.41 -6.32 7.41
N VAL A 402 -17.66 -5.43 6.75
CA VAL A 402 -16.74 -4.48 7.42
C VAL A 402 -17.50 -3.60 8.40
N ARG A 403 -18.74 -3.19 8.08
CA ARG A 403 -19.61 -2.49 9.02
C ARG A 403 -19.88 -3.29 10.30
N GLN A 404 -20.09 -4.61 10.20
CA GLN A 404 -20.32 -5.44 11.39
C GLN A 404 -19.06 -5.56 12.23
N MET A 405 -17.87 -5.58 11.61
CA MET A 405 -16.60 -5.60 12.35
C MET A 405 -16.41 -4.34 13.18
N LEU A 406 -16.80 -3.17 12.63
CA LEU A 406 -16.67 -1.86 13.27
C LEU A 406 -17.81 -1.48 14.23
N GLN A 407 -18.59 -2.46 14.69
CA GLN A 407 -19.70 -2.20 15.62
C GLN A 407 -19.26 -1.91 17.04
N LYS A 408 -18.10 -2.44 17.45
CA LYS A 408 -17.62 -2.32 18.82
C LYS A 408 -16.71 -1.09 18.97
N TRP A 409 -16.90 -0.40 20.08
CA TRP A 409 -16.17 0.80 20.45
C TRP A 409 -15.58 0.62 21.84
N GLU A 410 -14.30 0.93 22.00
CA GLU A 410 -13.63 0.99 23.30
C GLU A 410 -13.70 2.41 23.86
N ILE A 411 -14.13 2.54 25.11
CA ILE A 411 -14.27 3.82 25.78
C ILE A 411 -12.93 4.30 26.35
N GLN A 412 -12.43 5.43 25.86
CA GLN A 412 -11.20 6.06 26.37
C GLN A 412 -11.46 6.99 27.56
N GLU A 413 -12.57 7.73 27.53
CA GLU A 413 -13.01 8.65 28.57
C GLU A 413 -14.50 8.48 28.84
N SER A 414 -14.87 8.19 30.09
CA SER A 414 -16.27 8.02 30.50
C SER A 414 -17.12 9.29 30.40
N GLY A 415 -16.50 10.48 30.43
CA GLY A 415 -17.23 11.74 30.56
C GLY A 415 -18.14 11.74 31.80
N ASP A 416 -19.35 12.26 31.64
CA ASP A 416 -20.42 12.22 32.64
C ASP A 416 -21.52 11.20 32.22
N THR A 417 -21.15 10.21 31.39
CA THR A 417 -22.02 9.10 30.98
C THR A 417 -22.01 7.95 32.00
N THR A 418 -22.78 6.89 31.75
CA THR A 418 -22.75 5.65 32.53
C THR A 418 -21.65 4.68 32.12
N LEU A 419 -20.90 4.99 31.06
CA LEU A 419 -19.90 4.10 30.45
C LEU A 419 -18.58 4.12 31.23
N LEU A 420 -17.87 3.00 31.27
CA LEU A 420 -16.58 2.88 31.95
C LEU A 420 -15.41 2.92 30.97
N LYS A 421 -14.30 3.55 31.37
CA LYS A 421 -13.05 3.53 30.60
C LYS A 421 -12.54 2.08 30.42
N GLY A 422 -12.23 1.70 29.18
CA GLY A 422 -11.83 0.36 28.77
C GLY A 422 -12.99 -0.62 28.59
N GLU A 423 -14.23 -0.16 28.74
CA GLU A 423 -15.41 -0.96 28.40
C GLU A 423 -15.60 -1.02 26.88
N HIS A 424 -16.03 -2.19 26.38
CA HIS A 424 -16.40 -2.36 24.97
C HIS A 424 -17.91 -2.35 24.84
N VAL A 425 -18.43 -1.37 24.10
CA VAL A 425 -19.87 -1.21 23.87
C VAL A 425 -20.18 -1.19 22.38
N ASP A 426 -21.43 -1.46 22.02
CA ASP A 426 -21.88 -1.24 20.65
C ASP A 426 -21.97 0.25 20.34
N LYS A 427 -21.66 0.64 19.10
CA LYS A 427 -21.74 2.03 18.63
C LYS A 427 -23.08 2.69 18.97
N GLN A 428 -24.18 1.96 18.80
CA GLN A 428 -25.52 2.45 19.13
C GLN A 428 -25.68 2.77 20.63
N GLU A 429 -25.16 1.90 21.51
CA GLU A 429 -25.21 2.11 22.95
C GLU A 429 -24.34 3.31 23.35
N PHE A 430 -23.16 3.45 22.73
CA PHE A 430 -22.30 4.62 22.90
C PHE A 430 -23.00 5.92 22.48
N ASP A 431 -23.60 5.94 21.29
CA ASP A 431 -24.30 7.11 20.76
C ASP A 431 -25.50 7.51 21.65
N GLN A 432 -26.30 6.53 22.08
CA GLN A 432 -27.43 6.76 23.01
C GLN A 432 -26.97 7.28 24.38
N ALA A 433 -25.89 6.72 24.93
CA ALA A 433 -25.33 7.16 26.21
C ALA A 433 -24.83 8.61 26.13
N ASN A 434 -24.20 8.98 25.02
CA ASN A 434 -23.73 10.34 24.75
C ASN A 434 -24.88 11.32 24.56
N GLU A 435 -25.90 10.98 23.77
CA GLU A 435 -27.08 11.82 23.58
C GLU A 435 -27.80 12.10 24.92
N LYS A 436 -27.88 11.08 25.79
CA LYS A 436 -28.43 11.20 27.14
C LYS A 436 -27.59 12.08 28.08
N ALA A 437 -26.27 12.08 27.95
CA ALA A 437 -25.40 12.97 28.72
C ALA A 437 -25.48 14.41 28.22
N ILE A 438 -25.47 14.62 26.90
CA ILE A 438 -25.56 15.93 26.26
C ILE A 438 -26.91 16.60 26.59
N SER A 439 -28.02 15.86 26.52
CA SER A 439 -29.35 16.38 26.89
C SER A 439 -29.47 16.81 28.36
N LYS A 440 -28.59 16.31 29.23
CA LYS A 440 -28.47 16.73 30.64
C LYS A 440 -27.44 17.84 30.86
N GLY A 441 -26.78 18.33 29.80
CA GLY A 441 -25.70 19.32 29.87
C GLY A 441 -24.37 18.78 30.41
N GLY A 442 -24.20 17.45 30.45
CA GLY A 442 -22.97 16.79 30.87
C GLY A 442 -21.98 16.61 29.71
N ARG A 443 -20.75 16.20 30.04
CA ARG A 443 -19.72 15.88 29.06
C ARG A 443 -19.96 14.49 28.45
N PRO A 444 -19.94 14.35 27.11
CA PRO A 444 -20.03 13.04 26.47
C PRO A 444 -18.79 12.18 26.76
N ALA A 445 -18.95 10.86 26.64
CA ALA A 445 -17.85 9.92 26.61
C ALA A 445 -17.08 10.05 25.28
N LYS A 446 -15.80 9.70 25.32
CA LYS A 446 -14.97 9.52 24.11
C LYS A 446 -14.57 8.06 24.00
N GLY A 447 -14.60 7.54 22.79
CA GLY A 447 -14.19 6.20 22.46
C GLY A 447 -13.75 6.12 21.02
N GLU A 448 -13.13 5.01 20.67
CA GLU A 448 -12.64 4.71 19.33
C GLU A 448 -13.17 3.33 18.89
N PRO A 449 -13.40 3.12 17.58
CA PRO A 449 -13.75 1.81 17.05
C PRO A 449 -12.60 0.82 17.27
N ILE A 450 -12.92 -0.45 17.52
CA ILE A 450 -11.96 -1.55 17.72
C ILE A 450 -12.13 -2.69 16.73
#